data_AF-A0A7W3RPP2-F1
#
_entry.id   AF-A0A7W3RPP2-F1
#
_cell.length_a   1.000
_cell.length_b   1.000
_cell.length_c   1.000
_cell.angle_alpha   90.00
_cell.angle_beta   90.00
_cell.angle_gamma   90.00
#
_symmetry.space_group_name_H-M   'P 1'
#
loop_
_entity.id
_entity.type
_entity.pdbx_description
1 polymer ?
#
loop_
_entity_poly.entity_id
_entity_poly.type
_entity_poly.pdbx_seq_one_letter_code
_entity_poly.pdbx_strand_id
1 'polypeptide(L)'
;MSGRAGAGDRGSRGEPGRAEAGRAEAGRWPELEAALAVVNRDVRATLTLPGREPLILMVVPDPDGFDGDQVYVAMADGRSHGNPVHSDDLEEGAEPEPGDAAAVLTVVAEAAQETLMELLWQVWPLCREHGTGMHPRPAGTSGEWYPGETAAVGPPVWWCRGGRAGDCHDASLIGELADTLPGKERRALRRRGRR
;
A
#
# COMPACT_ATOMS: atom_id res chain seq x y z
N MET A 1 11.53 49.32 51.12
CA MET A 1 10.09 49.34 50.77
C MET A 1 10.02 49.70 49.29
N SER A 2 9.94 48.70 48.41
CA SER A 2 8.69 48.20 47.79
C SER A 2 8.16 49.21 46.74
N GLY A 3 8.01 48.91 45.45
CA GLY A 3 8.14 47.65 44.72
C GLY A 3 7.65 47.78 43.26
N ARG A 4 7.55 46.62 42.60
CA ARG A 4 6.82 46.29 41.35
C ARG A 4 7.32 46.88 40.02
N ALA A 5 8.11 46.08 39.30
CA ALA A 5 8.05 46.00 37.84
C ALA A 5 7.02 44.92 37.45
N GLY A 6 6.05 45.29 36.61
CA GLY A 6 5.05 44.37 36.02
C GLY A 6 5.72 43.32 35.14
N ALA A 7 5.25 42.06 35.15
CA ALA A 7 4.14 41.60 34.30
C ALA A 7 4.39 42.07 32.84
N GLY A 8 4.93 41.26 31.95
CA GLY A 8 4.50 39.90 31.66
C GLY A 8 3.84 39.95 30.29
N ASP A 9 4.65 39.81 29.23
CA ASP A 9 4.15 39.47 27.92
C ASP A 9 5.19 38.56 27.24
N ARG A 10 5.20 37.30 27.70
CA ARG A 10 5.72 36.22 26.87
C ARG A 10 4.54 35.79 26.01
N GLY A 11 4.38 36.49 24.90
CA GLY A 11 3.53 36.07 23.80
C GLY A 11 3.80 34.60 23.55
N SER A 12 2.77 33.79 23.80
CA SER A 12 2.75 32.39 23.42
C SER A 12 2.89 32.39 21.90
N ARG A 13 4.11 32.13 21.40
CA ARG A 13 4.28 31.63 20.04
C ARG A 13 3.50 30.33 20.03
N GLY A 14 2.30 30.36 19.47
CA GLY A 14 1.60 29.14 19.09
C GLY A 14 2.60 28.32 18.29
N GLU A 15 2.93 27.14 18.80
CA GLU A 15 3.55 26.12 17.98
C GLU A 15 2.69 25.99 16.73
N PRO A 16 3.28 26.05 15.52
CA PRO A 16 2.53 25.73 14.32
C PRO A 16 1.94 24.35 14.56
N GLY A 17 0.60 24.27 14.55
CA GLY A 17 -0.11 23.02 14.81
C GLY A 17 0.47 21.96 13.89
N ARG A 18 1.12 20.97 14.49
CA ARG A 18 1.69 19.84 13.77
C ARG A 18 0.57 19.27 12.91
N ALA A 19 0.77 19.24 11.60
CA ALA A 19 -0.22 18.67 10.71
C ALA A 19 -0.50 17.24 11.20
N GLU A 20 -1.78 16.90 11.34
CA GLU A 20 -2.20 15.60 11.84
C GLU A 20 -2.25 14.60 10.68
N ALA A 21 -1.92 13.34 10.97
CA ALA A 21 -2.08 12.28 10.00
C ALA A 21 -3.56 12.19 9.56
N GLY A 22 -3.79 12.12 8.26
CA GLY A 22 -5.14 12.20 7.69
C GLY A 22 -5.27 11.39 6.41
N ARG A 23 -6.51 11.11 6.02
CA ARG A 23 -6.79 10.48 4.74
C ARG A 23 -6.31 11.38 3.61
N ALA A 24 -5.69 10.79 2.59
CA ALA A 24 -5.31 11.53 1.39
C ALA A 24 -6.51 12.21 0.73
N GLU A 25 -6.32 13.44 0.30
CA GLU A 25 -7.30 14.19 -0.49
C GLU A 25 -7.44 13.57 -1.87
N ALA A 26 -8.68 13.44 -2.35
CA ALA A 26 -8.97 12.81 -3.63
C ALA A 26 -8.34 13.59 -4.80
N GLY A 27 -7.62 12.87 -5.67
CA GLY A 27 -6.94 13.44 -6.82
C GLY A 27 -5.62 14.14 -6.49
N ARG A 28 -5.19 14.15 -5.22
CA ARG A 28 -3.86 14.63 -4.83
C ARG A 28 -2.76 13.66 -5.27
N TRP A 29 -3.09 12.36 -5.32
CA TRP A 29 -2.15 11.28 -5.66
C TRP A 29 -2.76 10.31 -6.68
N PRO A 30 -3.00 10.76 -7.93
CA PRO A 30 -3.84 10.03 -8.86
C PRO A 30 -3.29 8.65 -9.28
N GLU A 31 -1.98 8.49 -9.46
CA GLU A 31 -1.42 7.18 -9.82
C GLU A 31 -1.39 6.23 -8.61
N LEU A 32 -1.07 6.72 -7.41
CA LEU A 32 -1.21 5.94 -6.17
C LEU A 32 -2.67 5.51 -5.92
N GLU A 33 -3.64 6.39 -6.13
CA GLU A 33 -5.06 6.08 -6.01
C GLU A 33 -5.50 5.02 -7.02
N ALA A 34 -5.04 5.14 -8.27
CA ALA A 34 -5.32 4.16 -9.31
C ALA A 34 -4.74 2.78 -8.97
N ALA A 35 -3.48 2.74 -8.51
CA ALA A 35 -2.83 1.51 -8.07
C ALA A 35 -3.57 0.88 -6.88
N LEU A 36 -3.94 1.69 -5.87
CA LEU A 36 -4.67 1.21 -4.71
C LEU A 36 -6.05 0.65 -5.09
N ALA A 37 -6.72 1.23 -6.08
CA ALA A 37 -7.99 0.70 -6.58
C ALA A 37 -7.83 -0.68 -7.24
N VAL A 38 -6.71 -0.92 -7.94
CA VAL A 38 -6.37 -2.23 -8.51
C VAL A 38 -6.15 -3.25 -7.39
N VAL A 39 -5.33 -2.93 -6.39
CA VAL A 39 -5.05 -3.83 -5.25
C VAL A 39 -6.30 -4.12 -4.42
N ASN A 40 -7.14 -3.11 -4.17
CA ASN A 40 -8.40 -3.27 -3.45
C ASN A 40 -9.38 -4.23 -4.16
N ARG A 41 -9.28 -4.39 -5.48
CA ARG A 41 -10.05 -5.40 -6.22
C ARG A 41 -9.65 -6.81 -5.80
N ASP A 42 -8.36 -7.08 -5.64
CA ASP A 42 -7.83 -8.36 -5.19
C ASP A 42 -8.16 -8.65 -3.73
N VAL A 43 -8.03 -7.63 -2.87
CA VAL A 43 -8.46 -7.68 -1.46
C VAL A 43 -9.93 -8.07 -1.39
N ARG A 44 -10.81 -7.37 -2.11
CA ARG A 44 -12.24 -7.66 -2.15
C ARG A 44 -12.54 -9.06 -2.69
N ALA A 45 -11.75 -9.54 -3.64
CA ALA A 45 -11.95 -10.86 -4.24
C ALA A 45 -11.56 -12.00 -3.28
N THR A 46 -10.55 -11.81 -2.44
CA THR A 46 -9.90 -12.91 -1.70
C THR A 46 -10.06 -12.84 -0.18
N LEU A 47 -10.13 -11.64 0.40
CA LEU A 47 -10.34 -11.43 1.83
C LEU A 47 -11.80 -11.09 2.12
N THR A 48 -12.64 -12.13 2.24
CA THR A 48 -14.07 -11.95 2.51
C THR A 48 -14.35 -11.85 4.01
N LEU A 49 -14.10 -10.69 4.62
CA LEU A 49 -14.50 -10.40 6.00
C LEU A 49 -15.72 -9.45 6.03
N PRO A 50 -16.75 -9.71 6.85
CA PRO A 50 -17.91 -8.83 6.97
C PRO A 50 -17.52 -7.41 7.39
N GLY A 51 -18.10 -6.40 6.75
CA GLY A 51 -17.91 -4.99 7.12
C GLY A 51 -16.55 -4.40 6.73
N ARG A 52 -15.75 -5.09 5.91
CA ARG A 52 -14.44 -4.59 5.51
C ARG A 52 -14.56 -3.53 4.41
N GLU A 53 -14.21 -2.31 4.76
CA GLU A 53 -14.03 -1.22 3.81
C GLU A 53 -12.73 -1.38 3.02
N PRO A 54 -12.64 -0.81 1.81
CA PRO A 54 -11.40 -0.76 1.05
C PRO A 54 -10.25 -0.13 1.85
N LEU A 55 -9.02 -0.56 1.57
CA LEU A 55 -7.83 0.15 2.01
C LEU A 55 -7.85 1.58 1.48
N ILE A 56 -7.23 2.50 2.22
CA ILE A 56 -7.14 3.93 1.91
C ILE A 56 -5.68 4.37 1.83
N LEU A 57 -5.44 5.52 1.19
CA LEU A 57 -4.19 6.25 1.33
C LEU A 57 -4.27 7.16 2.55
N MET A 58 -3.26 7.10 3.40
CA MET A 58 -3.07 7.98 4.56
C MET A 58 -1.83 8.83 4.33
N VAL A 59 -1.95 10.13 4.57
CA VAL A 59 -0.84 11.07 4.56
C VAL A 59 -0.42 11.32 6.00
N VAL A 60 0.85 11.08 6.28
CA VAL A 60 1.49 11.34 7.56
C VAL A 60 2.54 12.42 7.34
N PRO A 61 2.37 13.60 7.94
CA PRO A 61 3.37 14.66 7.86
C PRO A 61 4.69 14.17 8.47
N ASP A 62 5.80 14.38 7.77
CA ASP A 62 7.11 14.04 8.30
C ASP A 62 7.34 14.78 9.64
N PRO A 63 7.63 14.05 10.74
CA PRO A 63 7.93 14.66 12.03
C PRO A 63 9.08 15.66 11.98
N ASP A 64 10.06 15.42 11.12
CA ASP A 64 11.29 16.22 11.01
C ASP A 64 11.22 17.23 9.85
N GLY A 65 10.24 17.09 8.96
CA GLY A 65 9.89 18.03 7.90
C GLY A 65 10.91 18.12 6.76
N PHE A 66 11.76 17.10 6.61
CA PHE A 66 12.81 17.03 5.59
C PHE A 66 12.31 16.38 4.30
N ASP A 67 11.44 15.37 4.40
CA ASP A 67 11.08 14.49 3.28
C ASP A 67 9.66 14.73 2.75
N GLY A 68 9.01 15.81 3.20
CA GLY A 68 7.63 16.13 2.83
C GLY A 68 6.58 15.20 3.45
N ASP A 69 5.37 15.24 2.91
CA ASP A 69 4.25 14.41 3.38
C ASP A 69 4.49 12.94 2.97
N GLN A 70 4.53 12.01 3.92
CA GLN A 70 4.69 10.58 3.65
C GLN A 70 3.33 9.92 3.40
N VAL A 71 3.21 9.12 2.33
CA VAL A 71 1.96 8.44 1.97
C VAL A 71 2.06 6.96 2.32
N TYR A 72 1.05 6.44 3.02
CA TYR A 72 0.96 5.04 3.43
C TYR A 72 -0.32 4.40 2.89
N VAL A 73 -0.27 3.10 2.59
CA VAL A 73 -1.49 2.28 2.46
C VAL A 73 -1.95 1.90 3.85
N ALA A 74 -3.23 2.13 4.15
CA ALA A 74 -3.80 1.91 5.46
C ALA A 74 -5.15 1.18 5.39
N MET A 75 -5.49 0.55 6.51
CA MET A 75 -6.85 0.14 6.83
C MET A 75 -7.79 1.35 6.84
N ALA A 76 -9.08 1.14 6.62
CA ALA A 76 -10.08 2.23 6.65
C ALA A 76 -10.17 2.98 8.00
N ASP A 77 -9.68 2.37 9.09
CA ASP A 77 -9.56 3.00 10.41
C ASP A 77 -8.26 3.81 10.58
N GLY A 78 -7.46 3.96 9.52
CA GLY A 78 -6.23 4.75 9.49
C GLY A 78 -4.97 4.01 9.94
N ARG A 79 -5.07 2.74 10.40
CA ARG A 79 -3.89 1.96 10.77
C ARG A 79 -3.13 1.47 9.55
N SER A 80 -1.81 1.67 9.52
CA SER A 80 -0.90 1.18 8.49
C SER A 80 0.25 0.36 9.10
N HIS A 81 0.95 -0.40 8.26
CA HIS A 81 2.23 -1.01 8.58
C HIS A 81 3.14 -0.96 7.34
N GLY A 82 4.45 -1.00 7.55
CA GLY A 82 5.43 -0.98 6.46
C GLY A 82 5.98 0.39 6.16
N ASN A 83 6.62 0.52 5.00
CA ASN A 83 7.22 1.75 4.51
C ASN A 83 6.19 2.63 3.76
N PRO A 84 6.44 3.96 3.64
CA PRO A 84 5.62 4.79 2.78
C PRO A 84 5.75 4.38 1.30
N VAL A 85 4.67 4.52 0.54
CA VAL A 85 4.63 4.17 -0.91
C VAL A 85 5.31 5.21 -1.80
N HIS A 86 5.68 6.33 -1.20
CA HIS A 86 6.50 7.35 -1.81
C HIS A 86 7.59 7.69 -0.79
N SER A 87 8.75 7.05 -0.92
CA SER A 87 9.88 7.21 0.01
C SER A 87 11.22 7.35 -0.71
N ASP A 88 11.21 7.47 -2.04
CA ASP A 88 12.44 7.82 -2.72
C ASP A 88 12.72 9.27 -2.37
N ASP A 89 13.88 9.51 -1.74
CA ASP A 89 14.51 10.82 -1.57
C ASP A 89 14.26 11.63 -2.84
N LEU A 90 13.20 12.45 -2.82
CA LEU A 90 12.95 13.38 -3.90
C LEU A 90 14.12 14.36 -3.80
N GLU A 91 15.16 14.15 -4.61
CA GLU A 91 16.10 15.23 -4.91
C GLU A 91 15.26 16.48 -5.15
N GLU A 92 15.64 17.60 -4.52
CA GLU A 92 14.87 18.84 -4.55
C GLU A 92 14.40 19.16 -5.98
N GLY A 93 13.10 18.96 -6.26
CA GLY A 93 12.49 19.12 -7.60
C GLY A 93 12.10 17.84 -8.35
N ALA A 94 12.23 16.65 -7.76
CA ALA A 94 11.70 15.41 -8.33
C ALA A 94 10.16 15.34 -8.23
N GLU A 95 9.54 14.75 -9.24
CA GLU A 95 8.08 14.60 -9.30
C GLU A 95 7.59 13.72 -8.13
N PRO A 96 6.50 14.11 -7.45
CA PRO A 96 6.01 13.43 -6.26
C PRO A 96 5.34 12.08 -6.55
N GLU A 97 5.37 11.57 -7.77
CA GLU A 97 4.78 10.28 -8.16
C GLU A 97 5.85 9.50 -8.98
N PRO A 98 6.10 8.20 -8.70
CA PRO A 98 7.01 7.41 -9.52
C PRO A 98 6.47 7.38 -10.96
N GLY A 99 7.27 7.83 -11.93
CA GLY A 99 6.82 7.98 -13.33
C GLY A 99 6.46 6.68 -14.06
N ASP A 100 6.67 5.51 -13.45
CA ASP A 100 6.30 4.19 -14.00
C ASP A 100 5.13 3.57 -13.22
N ALA A 101 3.96 3.52 -13.85
CA ALA A 101 2.74 2.95 -13.28
C ALA A 101 2.91 1.48 -12.82
N ALA A 102 3.80 0.70 -13.45
CA ALA A 102 4.09 -0.67 -13.01
C ALA A 102 4.88 -0.68 -11.69
N ALA A 103 5.85 0.23 -11.53
CA ALA A 103 6.56 0.42 -10.28
C ALA A 103 5.62 0.90 -9.17
N VAL A 104 4.79 1.90 -9.45
CA VAL A 104 3.76 2.40 -8.51
C VAL A 104 2.85 1.27 -8.03
N LEU A 105 2.33 0.46 -8.96
CA LEU A 105 1.47 -0.66 -8.62
C LEU A 105 2.18 -1.72 -7.77
N THR A 106 3.46 -2.00 -8.04
CA THR A 106 4.25 -2.96 -7.26
C THR A 106 4.44 -2.49 -5.83
N VAL A 107 4.85 -1.23 -5.64
CA VAL A 107 5.07 -0.62 -4.32
C VAL A 107 3.77 -0.54 -3.52
N VAL A 108 2.66 -0.11 -4.13
CA VAL A 108 1.36 -0.07 -3.46
C VAL A 108 0.87 -1.48 -3.09
N ALA A 109 1.12 -2.48 -3.93
CA ALA A 109 0.77 -3.86 -3.64
C ALA A 109 1.59 -4.45 -2.49
N GLU A 110 2.88 -4.11 -2.39
CA GLU A 110 3.76 -4.50 -1.29
C GLU A 110 3.30 -3.87 0.03
N ALA A 111 3.09 -2.54 0.05
CA ALA A 111 2.61 -1.83 1.24
C ALA A 111 1.22 -2.33 1.70
N ALA A 112 0.33 -2.63 0.75
CA ALA A 112 -0.96 -3.24 1.06
C ALA A 112 -0.80 -4.63 1.66
N GLN A 113 0.10 -5.45 1.10
CA GLN A 113 0.41 -6.78 1.62
C GLN A 113 0.93 -6.71 3.06
N GLU A 114 1.92 -5.88 3.34
CA GLU A 114 2.49 -5.70 4.68
C GLU A 114 1.43 -5.24 5.69
N THR A 115 0.67 -4.21 5.34
CA THR A 115 -0.44 -3.69 6.16
C THR A 115 -1.47 -4.78 6.48
N LEU A 116 -1.87 -5.58 5.49
CA LEU A 116 -2.85 -6.64 5.70
C LEU A 116 -2.29 -7.79 6.52
N MET A 117 -1.07 -8.23 6.24
CA MET A 117 -0.46 -9.36 6.92
C MET A 117 -0.24 -9.09 8.41
N GLU A 118 0.32 -7.93 8.72
CA GLU A 118 0.68 -7.56 10.10
C GLU A 118 -0.53 -7.17 10.93
N LEU A 119 -1.49 -6.44 10.37
CA LEU A 119 -2.67 -5.99 11.15
C LEU A 119 -3.73 -7.08 11.29
N LEU A 120 -3.79 -8.05 10.37
CA LEU A 120 -4.77 -9.14 10.42
C LEU A 120 -4.19 -10.47 10.89
N TRP A 121 -2.87 -10.57 11.03
CA TRP A 121 -2.18 -11.82 11.36
C TRP A 121 -2.55 -12.96 10.41
N GLN A 122 -2.68 -12.64 9.11
CA GLN A 122 -3.09 -13.56 8.06
C GLN A 122 -2.20 -13.40 6.85
N VAL A 123 -1.70 -14.51 6.30
CA VAL A 123 -0.94 -14.48 5.06
C VAL A 123 -1.85 -14.04 3.91
N TRP A 124 -1.42 -13.03 3.16
CA TRP A 124 -2.15 -12.54 2.00
C TRP A 124 -1.19 -11.93 0.95
N PRO A 125 -1.42 -12.16 -0.35
CA PRO A 125 -2.37 -13.11 -0.91
C PRO A 125 -1.82 -14.54 -0.85
N LEU A 126 -2.71 -15.53 -0.76
CA LEU A 126 -2.35 -16.95 -0.74
C LEU A 126 -2.34 -17.55 -2.15
N CYS A 127 -1.25 -18.21 -2.50
CA CYS A 127 -1.20 -19.08 -3.68
C CYS A 127 -2.14 -20.27 -3.47
N ARG A 128 -3.04 -20.50 -4.42
CA ARG A 128 -4.03 -21.59 -4.32
C ARG A 128 -3.43 -22.97 -4.62
N GLU A 129 -2.36 -23.01 -5.39
CA GLU A 129 -1.64 -24.25 -5.70
C GLU A 129 -0.81 -24.73 -4.50
N HIS A 130 -0.03 -23.82 -3.89
CA HIS A 130 0.94 -24.18 -2.87
C HIS A 130 0.49 -23.88 -1.43
N GLY A 131 -0.55 -23.07 -1.23
CA GLY A 131 -1.00 -22.64 0.09
C GLY A 131 -0.01 -21.73 0.83
N THR A 132 0.95 -21.13 0.12
CA THR A 132 1.94 -20.20 0.65
C THR A 132 1.61 -18.76 0.29
N GLY A 133 2.24 -17.80 0.97
CA GLY A 133 2.18 -16.39 0.59
C GLY A 133 2.77 -16.16 -0.80
N MET A 134 2.18 -15.21 -1.52
CA MET A 134 2.71 -14.68 -2.78
C MET A 134 3.29 -13.30 -2.54
N HIS A 135 4.15 -12.82 -3.42
CA HIS A 135 4.74 -11.49 -3.35
C HIS A 135 4.54 -10.72 -4.66
N PRO A 136 4.36 -9.40 -4.62
CA PRO A 136 4.30 -8.60 -5.83
C PRO A 136 5.69 -8.56 -6.48
N ARG A 137 5.75 -8.73 -7.80
CA ARG A 137 6.99 -8.58 -8.58
C ARG A 137 6.69 -8.29 -10.05
N PRO A 138 7.63 -7.73 -10.84
CA PRO A 138 7.48 -7.70 -12.29
C PRO A 138 7.40 -9.12 -12.88
N ALA A 139 6.52 -9.34 -13.85
CA ALA A 139 6.37 -10.65 -14.51
C ALA A 139 7.67 -11.10 -15.22
N GLY A 140 7.90 -12.41 -15.27
CA GLY A 140 9.05 -12.99 -15.96
C GLY A 140 10.39 -12.84 -15.24
N THR A 141 10.39 -12.37 -14.00
CA THR A 141 11.57 -12.36 -13.12
C THR A 141 11.98 -13.79 -12.73
N SER A 142 13.28 -14.01 -12.49
CA SER A 142 13.79 -15.32 -12.04
C SER A 142 13.30 -15.65 -10.62
N GLY A 143 13.44 -16.91 -10.19
CA GLY A 143 13.10 -17.30 -8.81
C GLY A 143 14.04 -16.74 -7.74
N GLU A 144 15.16 -16.12 -8.16
CA GLU A 144 16.17 -15.49 -7.30
C GLU A 144 16.07 -13.96 -7.29
N TRP A 145 15.05 -13.40 -7.95
CA TRP A 145 14.83 -11.95 -8.03
C TRP A 145 14.71 -11.32 -6.64
N TYR A 146 15.33 -10.16 -6.48
CA TYR A 146 15.25 -9.31 -5.31
C TYR A 146 14.72 -7.91 -5.68
N PRO A 147 14.03 -7.23 -4.75
CA PRO A 147 13.59 -5.86 -4.96
C PRO A 147 14.75 -4.94 -5.38
N GLY A 148 14.53 -4.13 -6.43
CA GLY A 148 15.54 -3.20 -6.99
C GLY A 148 16.28 -3.70 -8.24
N GLU A 149 16.07 -4.94 -8.67
CA GLU A 149 16.63 -5.43 -9.93
C GLU A 149 15.83 -4.89 -11.15
N THR A 150 16.44 -3.99 -11.91
CA THR A 150 15.82 -3.20 -13.00
C THR A 150 15.66 -3.94 -14.33
N ALA A 151 16.13 -5.18 -14.42
CA ALA A 151 16.13 -5.94 -15.68
C ALA A 151 14.73 -6.43 -16.09
N ALA A 152 13.76 -6.40 -15.18
CA ALA A 152 12.42 -6.93 -15.45
C ALA A 152 11.41 -5.82 -15.76
N VAL A 153 10.78 -5.96 -16.94
CA VAL A 153 9.86 -4.98 -17.54
C VAL A 153 8.43 -5.52 -17.72
N GLY A 154 8.14 -6.70 -17.18
CA GLY A 154 6.81 -7.29 -17.26
C GLY A 154 5.79 -6.60 -16.32
N PRO A 155 4.48 -6.66 -16.63
CA PRO A 155 3.46 -6.12 -15.74
C PRO A 155 3.54 -6.77 -14.35
N PRO A 156 3.19 -6.06 -13.26
CA PRO A 156 3.26 -6.62 -11.92
C PRO A 156 2.34 -7.82 -11.73
N VAL A 157 2.85 -8.87 -11.10
CA VAL A 157 2.15 -10.11 -10.78
C VAL A 157 2.21 -10.41 -9.28
N TRP A 158 1.23 -11.17 -8.81
CA TRP A 158 1.38 -11.97 -7.60
C TRP A 158 2.17 -13.23 -7.93
N TRP A 159 3.36 -13.35 -7.39
CA TRP A 159 4.24 -14.49 -7.62
C TRP A 159 4.33 -15.41 -6.41
N CYS A 160 4.32 -16.71 -6.66
CA CYS A 160 4.55 -17.73 -5.66
C CYS A 160 5.97 -18.29 -5.80
N ARG A 161 6.72 -18.32 -4.69
CA ARG A 161 8.04 -18.98 -4.63
C ARG A 161 7.98 -20.50 -4.82
N GLY A 162 6.79 -21.09 -4.77
CA GLY A 162 6.60 -22.54 -4.77
C GLY A 162 6.61 -23.14 -3.36
N GLY A 163 6.30 -24.44 -3.28
CA GLY A 163 6.37 -25.22 -2.05
C GLY A 163 7.72 -25.93 -1.88
N ARG A 164 7.84 -26.81 -0.86
CA ARG A 164 9.05 -27.63 -0.63
C ARG A 164 9.46 -28.51 -1.84
N ALA A 165 8.56 -28.74 -2.78
CA ALA A 165 8.75 -29.61 -3.95
C ALA A 165 8.18 -29.00 -5.24
N GLY A 166 7.76 -27.72 -5.23
CA GLY A 166 7.06 -27.09 -6.35
C GLY A 166 7.87 -25.96 -6.97
N ASP A 167 7.74 -25.80 -8.28
CA ASP A 167 8.36 -24.71 -9.03
C ASP A 167 7.68 -23.37 -8.71
N CYS A 168 8.45 -22.29 -8.76
CA CYS A 168 7.92 -20.95 -8.62
C CYS A 168 7.09 -20.56 -9.86
N HIS A 169 6.07 -19.70 -9.69
CA HIS A 169 5.24 -19.26 -10.80
C HIS A 169 4.61 -17.90 -10.57
N ASP A 170 4.36 -17.19 -11.67
CA ASP A 170 3.50 -16.01 -11.70
C ASP A 170 2.04 -16.49 -11.62
N ALA A 171 1.34 -16.22 -10.51
CA ALA A 171 0.02 -16.77 -10.26
C ALA A 171 -1.10 -15.98 -10.95
N SER A 172 -0.99 -14.66 -10.94
CA SER A 172 -1.88 -13.75 -11.66
C SER A 172 -1.27 -12.36 -11.76
N LEU A 173 -1.76 -11.54 -12.70
CA LEU A 173 -1.55 -10.11 -12.65
C LEU A 173 -2.14 -9.51 -11.35
N ILE A 174 -1.53 -8.44 -10.86
CA ILE A 174 -2.12 -7.65 -9.78
C ILE A 174 -3.40 -6.99 -10.30
N GLY A 175 -4.50 -7.16 -9.58
CA GLY A 175 -5.85 -6.77 -9.98
C GLY A 175 -6.67 -7.87 -10.66
N GLU A 176 -6.09 -9.05 -10.90
CA GLU A 176 -6.75 -10.19 -11.53
C GLU A 176 -6.79 -11.42 -10.62
N LEU A 177 -6.52 -11.27 -9.33
CA LEU A 177 -6.44 -12.40 -8.39
C LEU A 177 -7.77 -13.16 -8.29
N ALA A 178 -8.89 -12.49 -8.56
CA ALA A 178 -10.21 -13.11 -8.65
C ALA A 178 -10.28 -14.25 -9.69
N ASP A 179 -9.44 -14.23 -10.73
CA ASP A 179 -9.42 -15.24 -11.77
C ASP A 179 -8.65 -16.52 -11.38
N THR A 180 -7.92 -16.48 -10.27
CA THR A 180 -7.36 -17.68 -9.62
C THR A 180 -8.40 -18.43 -8.78
N LEU A 181 -9.56 -17.81 -8.51
CA LEU A 181 -10.57 -18.40 -7.64
C LEU A 181 -11.34 -19.54 -8.34
N PRO A 182 -11.72 -20.60 -7.58
CA PRO A 182 -12.61 -21.64 -8.06
C PRO A 182 -13.90 -21.06 -8.66
N GLY A 183 -14.44 -21.73 -9.69
CA GLY A 183 -15.59 -21.21 -10.43
C GLY A 183 -16.84 -20.93 -9.58
N LYS A 184 -17.01 -21.60 -8.43
CA LYS A 184 -18.09 -21.31 -7.48
C LYS A 184 -17.91 -19.94 -6.80
N GLU A 185 -16.71 -19.64 -6.32
CA GLU A 185 -16.34 -18.38 -5.67
C GLU A 185 -16.38 -17.21 -6.66
N ARG A 186 -15.86 -17.41 -7.87
CA ARG A 186 -15.93 -16.40 -8.95
C ARG A 186 -17.37 -16.02 -9.31
N ARG A 187 -18.27 -17.00 -9.40
CA ARG A 187 -19.71 -16.74 -9.63
C ARG A 187 -20.35 -15.99 -8.46
N ALA A 188 -19.95 -16.28 -7.22
CA ALA A 188 -20.45 -15.56 -6.04
C ALA A 188 -20.01 -14.08 -6.07
N LEU A 189 -18.75 -13.80 -6.41
CA LEU A 189 -18.24 -12.43 -6.58
C LEU A 189 -19.01 -11.66 -7.67
N ARG A 190 -19.22 -12.27 -8.85
CA ARG A 190 -20.00 -11.66 -9.95
C ARG A 190 -21.44 -11.32 -9.54
N ARG A 191 -22.06 -12.13 -8.67
CA ARG A 191 -23.41 -11.85 -8.15
C ARG A 191 -23.42 -10.70 -7.15
N ARG A 192 -22.37 -10.53 -6.35
CA ARG A 192 -22.24 -9.44 -5.38
C ARG A 192 -21.95 -8.09 -6.06
N GLY A 193 -21.22 -8.07 -7.16
CA GLY A 193 -20.93 -6.84 -7.93
C GLY A 193 -22.11 -6.31 -8.78
N ARG A 194 -23.21 -7.05 -8.88
CA ARG A 194 -24.45 -6.64 -9.60
C ARG A 194 -25.53 -6.08 -8.67
N ARG A 195 -25.26 -6.00 -7.36
CA ARG A 195 -26.14 -5.42 -6.34
C ARG A 195 -25.54 -4.11 -5.88
#